data_AF-A0A970SJ75-F1
#
_entry.id   AF-A0A970SJ75-F1
#
_cell.length_a   1.000
_cell.length_b   1.000
_cell.length_c   1.000
_cell.angle_alpha   90.00
_cell.angle_beta   90.00
_cell.angle_gamma   90.00
#
_symmetry.space_group_name_H-M   'P 1'
#
loop_
_entity.id
_entity.type
_entity.pdbx_description
1 polymer ?
#
loop_
_entity_poly.entity_id
_entity_poly.type
_entity_poly.pdbx_seq_one_letter_code
_entity_poly.pdbx_strand_id
1 'polypeptide(L)'
;MKRIIAMIVAVLAGLTLLAGYFFQTELAQLTGLLINWGILLVGLAGLIGIGYLIKTQIARVGHWQKGSFLSAIGLAAFLITVGLGFFLPLQDRFFRNWVLNIQIPVETSLLAILTVTLLLASLRIIRTRGWTLMTISFLISALISLILSLDYLQPATETPGAEWMELIHRLPLVGLRGILIGVALGGLIVGLRVLLLMERPYEDKQ
;
A
#
# COMPACT_ATOMS: atom_id res chain seq x y z
N MET A 1 29.94 -10.01 17.05
CA MET A 1 30.59 -8.80 16.51
C MET A 1 29.87 -8.24 15.28
N LYS A 2 29.68 -9.00 14.18
CA LYS A 2 29.02 -8.50 12.95
C LYS A 2 27.63 -7.86 13.15
N ARG A 3 26.83 -8.40 14.07
CA ARG A 3 25.47 -7.90 14.39
C ARG A 3 25.47 -6.51 15.05
N ILE A 4 26.40 -6.29 15.98
CA ILE A 4 26.55 -5.00 16.69
C ILE A 4 26.99 -3.92 15.70
N ILE A 5 27.90 -4.26 14.77
CA ILE A 5 28.35 -3.34 13.72
C ILE A 5 27.17 -2.95 12.82
N ALA A 6 26.36 -3.91 12.35
CA ALA A 6 25.19 -3.61 11.52
C ALA A 6 24.18 -2.70 12.24
N MET A 7 23.98 -2.92 13.54
CA MET A 7 23.09 -2.12 14.37
C MET A 7 23.61 -0.68 14.56
N ILE A 8 24.90 -0.52 14.84
CA ILE A 8 25.55 0.80 14.95
C ILE A 8 25.43 1.56 13.62
N VAL A 9 25.70 0.89 12.50
CA VAL A 9 25.58 1.50 11.17
C VAL A 9 24.14 1.93 10.89
N ALA A 10 23.15 1.10 11.21
CA ALA A 10 21.73 1.44 11.02
C ALA A 10 21.31 2.66 11.87
N VAL A 11 21.73 2.70 13.13
CA VAL A 11 21.41 3.81 14.05
C VAL A 11 22.08 5.10 13.60
N LEU A 12 23.38 5.05 13.24
CA LEU A 12 24.10 6.21 12.73
C LEU A 12 23.50 6.72 11.43
N ALA A 13 23.21 5.84 10.47
CA ALA A 13 22.61 6.23 9.19
C ALA A 13 21.24 6.90 9.39
N GLY A 14 20.38 6.33 10.25
CA GLY A 14 19.07 6.92 10.52
C GLY A 14 19.14 8.23 11.32
N LEU A 15 20.08 8.36 12.27
CA LEU A 15 20.32 9.62 12.99
C LEU A 15 20.87 10.71 12.04
N THR A 16 21.77 10.37 11.13
CA THR A 16 22.27 11.29 10.11
C THR A 16 21.16 11.73 9.15
N LEU A 17 20.26 10.82 8.76
CA LEU A 17 19.06 11.15 7.98
C LEU A 17 18.14 12.13 8.72
N LEU A 18 17.87 11.87 10.01
CA LEU A 18 17.08 12.79 10.84
C LEU A 18 17.77 14.16 10.97
N ALA A 19 19.07 14.19 11.28
CA ALA A 19 19.83 15.42 11.40
C ALA A 19 19.85 16.21 10.08
N GLY A 20 19.93 15.52 8.95
CA GLY A 20 19.88 16.12 7.61
C GLY A 20 18.56 16.81 7.29
N TYR A 21 17.46 16.38 7.91
CA TYR A 21 16.18 17.07 7.76
C TYR A 21 16.16 18.44 8.45
N PHE A 22 16.86 18.58 9.59
CA PHE A 22 16.96 19.84 10.34
C PHE A 22 18.07 20.76 9.80
N PHE A 23 19.21 20.21 9.38
CA PHE A 23 20.37 20.96 8.88
C PHE A 23 20.55 20.78 7.37
N GLN A 24 19.55 21.20 6.60
CA GLN A 24 19.45 20.91 5.16
C GLN A 24 20.65 21.41 4.36
N THR A 25 21.22 22.58 4.68
CA THR A 25 22.34 23.17 3.93
C THR A 25 23.66 22.44 4.16
N GLU A 26 23.97 22.08 5.40
CA GLU A 26 25.26 21.48 5.78
C GLU A 26 25.31 19.98 5.46
N LEU A 27 24.18 19.28 5.58
CA LEU A 27 24.11 17.83 5.45
C LEU A 27 23.47 17.35 4.14
N ALA A 28 23.05 18.25 3.23
CA ALA A 28 22.41 17.90 1.96
C ALA A 28 23.15 16.81 1.17
N GLN A 29 24.48 16.90 1.09
CA GLN A 29 25.29 15.93 0.33
C GLN A 29 25.27 14.53 0.98
N LEU A 30 25.43 14.47 2.30
CA LEU A 30 25.41 13.22 3.08
C LEU A 30 24.01 12.60 3.07
N THR A 31 22.96 13.40 3.26
CA THR A 31 21.57 12.94 3.22
C THR A 31 21.20 12.45 1.82
N GLY A 32 21.59 13.17 0.76
CA GLY A 32 21.39 12.74 -0.63
C GLY A 32 22.10 11.43 -0.94
N LEU A 33 23.34 11.27 -0.48
CA LEU A 33 24.07 10.01 -0.60
C LEU A 33 23.33 8.87 0.10
N LEU A 34 22.97 9.03 1.37
CA LEU A 34 22.25 8.02 2.16
C LEU A 34 20.89 7.64 1.54
N ILE A 35 20.13 8.61 1.05
CA ILE A 35 18.87 8.36 0.34
C ILE A 35 19.12 7.56 -0.93
N ASN A 36 20.13 7.90 -1.72
CA ASN A 36 20.45 7.18 -2.94
C ASN A 36 20.83 5.71 -2.67
N TRP A 37 21.68 5.46 -1.66
CA TRP A 37 21.98 4.10 -1.21
C TRP A 37 20.73 3.38 -0.68
N GLY A 38 19.87 4.10 0.06
CA GLY A 38 18.59 3.58 0.53
C GLY A 38 17.68 3.13 -0.62
N ILE A 39 17.55 3.95 -1.67
CA ILE A 39 16.77 3.62 -2.87
C ILE A 39 17.33 2.37 -3.55
N LEU A 40 18.65 2.26 -3.70
CA LEU A 40 19.29 1.08 -4.27
C LEU A 40 19.02 -0.19 -3.44
N LEU A 41 19.17 -0.10 -2.11
CA LEU A 41 18.90 -1.22 -1.20
C LEU A 41 17.44 -1.63 -1.19
N VAL A 42 16.50 -0.67 -1.19
CA VAL A 42 15.06 -0.94 -1.28
C VAL A 42 14.71 -1.59 -2.62
N GLY A 43 15.31 -1.13 -3.72
CA GLY A 43 15.15 -1.76 -5.03
C GLY A 43 15.63 -3.22 -5.04
N LEU A 44 16.83 -3.48 -4.52
CA LEU A 44 17.39 -4.84 -4.36
C LEU A 44 16.52 -5.72 -3.46
N ALA A 45 16.08 -5.20 -2.32
CA ALA A 45 15.17 -5.91 -1.41
C ALA A 45 13.83 -6.23 -2.10
N GLY A 46 13.31 -5.31 -2.90
CA GLY A 46 12.12 -5.53 -3.73
C GLY A 46 12.32 -6.68 -4.73
N LEU A 47 13.45 -6.70 -5.45
CA LEU A 47 13.79 -7.80 -6.35
C LEU A 47 13.90 -9.15 -5.63
N ILE A 48 14.54 -9.18 -4.46
CA ILE A 48 14.62 -10.39 -3.63
C ILE A 48 13.21 -10.83 -3.19
N GLY A 49 12.36 -9.89 -2.78
CA GLY A 49 10.97 -10.15 -2.41
C GLY A 49 10.16 -10.75 -3.57
N ILE A 50 10.30 -10.19 -4.77
CA ILE A 50 9.68 -10.74 -5.99
C ILE A 50 10.21 -12.15 -6.27
N GLY A 51 11.53 -12.36 -6.19
CA GLY A 51 12.14 -13.67 -6.38
C GLY A 51 11.65 -14.71 -5.39
N TYR A 52 11.46 -14.31 -4.12
CA TYR A 52 10.87 -15.16 -3.09
C TYR A 52 9.40 -15.51 -3.38
N LEU A 53 8.59 -14.54 -3.83
CA LEU A 53 7.21 -14.78 -4.26
C LEU A 53 7.15 -15.76 -5.44
N ILE A 54 8.01 -15.59 -6.45
CA ILE A 54 8.11 -16.51 -7.59
C ILE A 54 8.48 -17.92 -7.10
N LYS A 55 9.52 -18.04 -6.27
CA LYS A 55 9.96 -19.32 -5.71
C LYS A 55 8.82 -20.03 -4.97
N THR A 56 8.09 -19.31 -4.14
CA THR A 56 6.97 -19.89 -3.37
C THR A 56 5.80 -20.30 -4.26
N GLN A 57 5.53 -19.56 -5.34
CA GLN A 57 4.52 -19.96 -6.33
C GLN A 57 4.97 -21.20 -7.14
N ILE A 58 6.22 -21.26 -7.59
CA ILE A 58 6.77 -22.43 -8.29
C ILE A 58 6.71 -23.69 -7.40
N ALA A 59 7.11 -23.57 -6.14
CA ALA A 59 7.06 -24.68 -5.19
C ALA A 59 5.60 -25.17 -4.96
N ARG A 60 4.64 -24.24 -4.89
CA ARG A 60 3.21 -24.57 -4.75
C ARG A 60 2.66 -25.30 -5.98
N VAL A 61 3.11 -24.93 -7.18
CA VAL A 61 2.72 -25.60 -8.43
C VAL A 61 3.33 -27.01 -8.51
N GLY A 62 4.61 -27.15 -8.18
CA GLY A 62 5.33 -28.43 -8.24
C GLY A 62 4.83 -29.49 -7.25
N HIS A 63 4.32 -29.08 -6.09
CA HIS A 63 3.80 -30.00 -5.07
C HIS A 63 2.30 -30.35 -5.22
N TRP A 64 1.65 -30.01 -6.36
CA TRP A 64 0.25 -30.37 -6.67
C TRP A 64 -0.75 -30.11 -5.52
N GLN A 65 -0.53 -29.04 -4.75
CA GLN A 65 -1.43 -28.68 -3.66
C GLN A 65 -2.78 -28.17 -4.22
N LYS A 66 -3.87 -28.31 -3.44
CA LYS A 66 -5.20 -27.79 -3.81
C LYS A 66 -5.08 -26.30 -4.19
N GLY A 67 -5.43 -25.97 -5.44
CA GLY A 67 -5.29 -24.62 -6.01
C GLY A 67 -4.07 -24.38 -6.91
N SER A 68 -3.26 -25.41 -7.20
CA SER A 68 -2.07 -25.33 -8.07
C SER A 68 -2.36 -24.73 -9.45
N PHE A 69 -3.53 -25.00 -10.04
CA PHE A 69 -3.91 -24.45 -11.36
C PHE A 69 -4.00 -22.91 -11.37
N LEU A 70 -4.58 -22.30 -10.32
CA LEU A 70 -4.65 -20.84 -10.19
C LEU A 70 -3.26 -20.22 -9.97
N SER A 71 -2.39 -20.91 -9.22
CA SER A 71 -1.00 -20.47 -9.03
C SER A 71 -0.18 -20.54 -10.32
N ALA A 72 -0.43 -21.53 -11.18
CA ALA A 72 0.22 -21.65 -12.48
C ALA A 72 -0.22 -20.53 -13.43
N ILE A 73 -1.51 -20.22 -13.48
CA ILE A 73 -2.04 -19.09 -14.26
C ILE A 73 -1.46 -17.78 -13.76
N GLY A 74 -1.41 -17.57 -12.45
CA GLY A 74 -0.84 -16.36 -11.84
C GLY A 74 0.64 -16.18 -12.18
N LEU A 75 1.42 -17.26 -12.11
CA LEU A 75 2.83 -17.23 -12.48
C LEU A 75 3.04 -16.96 -13.98
N ALA A 76 2.25 -17.59 -14.85
CA ALA A 76 2.30 -17.34 -16.28
C ALA A 76 1.93 -15.89 -16.63
N ALA A 77 0.85 -15.37 -16.07
CA ALA A 77 0.44 -13.98 -16.24
C ALA A 77 1.51 -13.00 -15.75
N PHE A 78 2.14 -13.29 -14.61
CA PHE A 78 3.26 -12.50 -14.10
C PHE A 78 4.44 -12.47 -15.07
N LEU A 79 4.89 -13.62 -15.57
CA LEU A 79 6.01 -13.71 -16.51
C LEU A 79 5.70 -13.03 -17.84
N ILE A 80 4.48 -13.15 -18.37
CA ILE A 80 4.05 -12.48 -19.59
C ILE A 80 4.06 -10.95 -19.37
N THR A 81 3.50 -10.47 -18.26
CA THR A 81 3.44 -9.03 -17.95
C THR A 81 4.83 -8.43 -17.80
N VAL A 82 5.73 -9.11 -17.06
CA VAL A 82 7.12 -8.69 -16.90
C VAL A 82 7.86 -8.71 -18.24
N GLY A 83 7.71 -9.79 -19.01
CA GLY A 83 8.30 -9.91 -20.34
C GLY A 83 7.88 -8.76 -21.25
N LEU A 84 6.58 -8.51 -21.37
CA LEU A 84 6.05 -7.38 -22.16
C LEU A 84 6.58 -6.03 -21.66
N GLY A 85 6.69 -5.83 -20.35
CA GLY A 85 7.24 -4.61 -19.75
C GLY A 85 8.72 -4.35 -20.05
N PHE A 86 9.51 -5.38 -20.38
CA PHE A 86 10.91 -5.22 -20.80
C PHE A 86 11.07 -4.87 -22.28
N PHE A 87 10.16 -5.35 -23.13
CA PHE A 87 10.25 -5.15 -24.59
C PHE A 87 9.47 -3.92 -25.09
N LEU A 88 8.42 -3.49 -24.39
CA LEU A 88 7.59 -2.34 -24.77
C LEU A 88 7.99 -1.08 -23.98
N PRO A 89 8.02 0.11 -24.63
CA PRO A 89 8.25 1.35 -23.90
C PRO A 89 7.09 1.63 -22.92
N LEU A 90 7.42 2.13 -21.73
CA LEU A 90 6.49 2.38 -20.61
C LEU A 90 5.28 3.27 -20.96
N GLN A 91 5.37 4.03 -22.06
CA GLN A 91 4.31 4.94 -22.53
C GLN A 91 3.46 4.35 -23.67
N ASP A 92 3.67 3.08 -24.04
CA ASP A 92 2.85 2.45 -25.07
C ASP A 92 1.39 2.31 -24.60
N ARG A 93 0.47 2.87 -25.39
CA ARG A 93 -0.97 2.81 -25.12
C ARG A 93 -1.46 1.37 -25.09
N PHE A 94 -0.85 0.47 -25.86
CA PHE A 94 -1.22 -0.94 -25.88
C PHE A 94 -0.92 -1.60 -24.54
N PHE A 95 0.31 -1.51 -24.05
CA PHE A 95 0.72 -2.08 -22.76
C PHE A 95 -0.09 -1.47 -21.61
N ARG A 96 -0.25 -0.13 -21.59
CA ARG A 96 -1.07 0.56 -20.59
C ARG A 96 -2.51 0.03 -20.57
N ASN A 97 -3.17 -0.08 -21.72
CA ASN A 97 -4.54 -0.56 -21.77
C ASN A 97 -4.65 -2.04 -21.40
N TRP A 98 -3.67 -2.87 -21.78
CA TRP A 98 -3.63 -4.29 -21.43
C TRP A 98 -3.57 -4.49 -19.91
N VAL A 99 -2.68 -3.76 -19.24
CA VAL A 99 -2.56 -3.78 -17.77
C VAL A 99 -3.82 -3.22 -17.11
N LEU A 100 -4.32 -2.05 -17.56
CA LEU A 100 -5.50 -1.43 -16.97
C LEU A 100 -6.76 -2.29 -17.12
N ASN A 101 -6.94 -2.99 -18.24
CA ASN A 101 -8.07 -3.89 -18.45
C ASN A 101 -8.04 -5.13 -17.53
N ILE A 102 -6.90 -5.46 -16.94
CA ILE A 102 -6.78 -6.53 -15.93
C ILE A 102 -6.88 -5.92 -14.53
N GLN A 103 -6.20 -4.80 -14.28
CA GLN A 103 -6.11 -4.16 -12.97
C GLN A 103 -7.44 -3.57 -12.52
N ILE A 104 -8.13 -2.79 -13.38
CA ILE A 104 -9.36 -2.09 -13.02
C ILE A 104 -10.45 -3.09 -12.58
N PRO A 105 -10.75 -4.19 -13.31
CA PRO A 105 -11.76 -5.15 -12.87
C PRO A 105 -11.41 -5.88 -11.57
N VAL A 106 -10.13 -6.18 -11.34
CA VAL A 106 -9.67 -6.81 -10.10
C VAL A 106 -9.82 -5.84 -8.93
N GLU A 107 -9.42 -4.58 -9.12
CA GLU A 107 -9.56 -3.52 -8.14
C GLU A 107 -11.03 -3.28 -7.78
N THR A 108 -11.91 -3.15 -8.77
CA THR A 108 -13.34 -2.95 -8.54
C THR A 108 -13.99 -4.14 -7.85
N SER A 109 -13.59 -5.37 -8.18
CA SER A 109 -14.07 -6.58 -7.49
C SER A 109 -13.65 -6.61 -6.03
N LEU A 110 -12.40 -6.24 -5.73
CA LEU A 110 -11.90 -6.16 -4.35
C LEU A 110 -12.60 -5.05 -3.57
N LEU A 111 -12.84 -3.89 -4.19
CA LEU A 111 -13.60 -2.80 -3.59
C LEU A 111 -15.07 -3.21 -3.35
N ALA A 112 -15.67 -3.98 -4.24
CA ALA A 112 -17.01 -4.51 -4.04
C ALA A 112 -17.08 -5.46 -2.83
N ILE A 113 -16.13 -6.40 -2.72
CA ILE A 113 -16.02 -7.29 -1.54
C ILE A 113 -15.78 -6.47 -0.28
N LEU A 114 -14.85 -5.51 -0.31
CA LEU A 114 -14.58 -4.61 0.82
C LEU A 114 -15.86 -3.88 1.25
N THR A 115 -16.63 -3.35 0.30
CA THR A 115 -17.87 -2.64 0.57
C THR A 115 -18.89 -3.54 1.27
N VAL A 116 -19.11 -4.77 0.77
CA VAL A 116 -20.01 -5.74 1.41
C VAL A 116 -19.51 -6.12 2.81
N THR A 117 -18.21 -6.35 2.97
CA THR A 117 -17.64 -6.70 4.29
C THR A 117 -17.77 -5.55 5.29
N LEU A 118 -17.58 -4.30 4.87
CA LEU A 118 -17.78 -3.12 5.72
C LEU A 118 -19.24 -2.94 6.11
N LEU A 119 -20.18 -3.16 5.17
CA LEU A 119 -21.61 -3.14 5.45
C LEU A 119 -21.98 -4.20 6.50
N LEU A 120 -21.55 -5.45 6.30
CA LEU A 120 -21.77 -6.54 7.25
C LEU A 120 -21.10 -6.29 8.60
N ALA A 121 -19.88 -5.76 8.61
CA ALA A 121 -19.17 -5.40 9.83
C ALA A 121 -19.92 -4.30 10.60
N SER A 122 -20.44 -3.28 9.91
CA SER A 122 -21.26 -2.22 10.50
C SER A 122 -22.51 -2.80 11.17
N LEU A 123 -23.28 -3.63 10.45
CA LEU A 123 -24.46 -4.31 10.99
C LEU A 123 -24.13 -5.23 12.17
N ARG A 124 -22.99 -5.95 12.09
CA ARG A 124 -22.52 -6.81 13.17
C ARG A 124 -22.18 -6.00 14.42
N ILE A 125 -21.47 -4.88 14.30
CA ILE A 125 -21.09 -4.02 15.43
C ILE A 125 -22.36 -3.46 16.12
N ILE A 126 -23.37 -3.04 15.34
CA ILE A 126 -24.68 -2.60 15.87
C ILE A 126 -25.32 -3.71 16.69
N ARG A 127 -25.36 -4.93 16.15
CA ARG A 127 -25.98 -6.07 16.83
C ARG A 127 -25.24 -6.48 18.11
N THR A 128 -23.91 -6.43 18.11
CA THR A 128 -23.10 -6.90 19.26
C THR A 128 -22.90 -5.86 20.35
N ARG A 129 -22.80 -4.57 20.00
CA ARG A 129 -22.43 -3.49 20.93
C ARG A 129 -23.58 -2.53 21.23
N GLY A 130 -24.73 -2.70 20.56
CA GLY A 130 -25.88 -1.82 20.67
C GLY A 130 -25.71 -0.47 19.96
N TRP A 131 -26.72 0.38 20.10
CA TRP A 131 -26.78 1.73 19.55
C TRP A 131 -25.92 2.70 20.38
N THR A 132 -24.60 2.56 20.28
CA THR A 132 -23.66 3.56 20.83
C THR A 132 -23.39 4.66 19.80
N LEU A 133 -23.02 5.86 20.27
CA LEU A 133 -22.73 7.02 19.42
C LEU A 133 -21.66 6.70 18.35
N MET A 134 -20.67 5.88 18.71
CA MET A 134 -19.60 5.41 17.82
C MET A 134 -20.12 4.46 16.73
N THR A 135 -21.10 3.62 17.04
CA THR A 135 -21.68 2.71 16.05
C THR A 135 -22.57 3.47 15.06
N ILE A 136 -23.34 4.43 15.57
CA ILE A 136 -24.21 5.28 14.74
C ILE A 136 -23.36 6.12 13.78
N SER A 137 -22.28 6.74 14.27
CA SER A 137 -21.38 7.51 13.41
C SER A 137 -20.72 6.63 12.35
N PHE A 138 -20.26 5.42 12.71
CA PHE A 138 -19.68 4.48 11.75
C PHE A 138 -20.69 4.06 10.66
N LEU A 139 -21.93 3.71 11.04
CA LEU A 139 -22.96 3.33 10.08
C LEU A 139 -23.30 4.48 9.12
N ILE A 140 -23.49 5.69 9.67
CA ILE A 140 -23.80 6.88 8.87
C ILE A 140 -22.64 7.18 7.90
N SER A 141 -21.40 7.17 8.38
CA SER A 141 -20.22 7.38 7.52
C SER A 141 -20.08 6.30 6.45
N ALA A 142 -20.33 5.03 6.77
CA ALA A 142 -20.28 3.94 5.80
C ALA A 142 -21.37 4.07 4.72
N LEU A 143 -22.61 4.41 5.12
CA LEU A 143 -23.71 4.64 4.18
C LEU A 143 -23.43 5.84 3.27
N ILE A 144 -22.99 6.97 3.83
CA ILE A 144 -22.63 8.16 3.05
C ILE A 144 -21.51 7.82 2.08
N SER A 145 -20.44 7.15 2.51
CA SER A 145 -19.33 6.78 1.62
C SER A 145 -19.78 5.85 0.49
N LEU A 146 -20.72 4.94 0.76
CA LEU A 146 -21.26 4.02 -0.24
C LEU A 146 -22.11 4.76 -1.28
N ILE A 147 -22.96 5.69 -0.83
CA ILE A 147 -23.79 6.52 -1.71
C ILE A 147 -22.91 7.41 -2.60
N LEU A 148 -21.88 8.04 -2.04
CA LEU A 148 -20.96 8.90 -2.79
C LEU A 148 -20.11 8.14 -3.80
N SER A 149 -19.85 6.85 -3.56
CA SER A 149 -19.08 6.01 -4.47
C SER A 149 -19.90 5.49 -5.65
N LEU A 150 -21.23 5.64 -5.64
CA LEU A 150 -22.10 5.12 -6.69
C LEU A 150 -22.05 5.93 -7.99
N ASP A 151 -21.37 7.08 -8.01
CA ASP A 151 -21.22 8.03 -9.13
C ASP A 151 -22.55 8.38 -9.86
N TYR A 152 -23.68 8.08 -9.22
CA TYR A 152 -25.02 8.23 -9.78
C TYR A 152 -25.49 9.70 -9.71
N LEU A 153 -24.86 10.50 -8.86
CA LEU A 153 -25.14 11.92 -8.67
C LEU A 153 -24.10 12.79 -9.41
N GLN A 154 -23.87 12.54 -10.70
CA GLN A 154 -23.12 13.49 -11.53
C GLN A 154 -23.97 14.75 -11.71
N PRO A 155 -23.59 15.92 -11.14
CA PRO A 155 -24.35 17.13 -11.34
C PRO A 155 -24.17 17.59 -12.79
N ALA A 156 -25.27 17.89 -13.47
CA ALA A 156 -25.23 18.71 -14.67
C ALA A 156 -24.49 20.02 -14.34
N THR A 157 -23.48 20.34 -15.13
CA THR A 157 -22.34 21.22 -14.84
C THR A 157 -22.62 22.70 -14.58
N GLU A 158 -23.85 23.13 -14.28
CA GLU A 158 -24.23 24.55 -14.34
C GLU A 158 -25.12 25.01 -13.17
N THR A 159 -24.95 24.45 -11.95
CA THR A 159 -25.72 24.90 -10.77
C THR A 159 -24.82 25.55 -9.71
N PRO A 160 -25.23 26.70 -9.14
CA PRO A 160 -24.51 27.33 -8.03
C PRO A 160 -24.66 26.45 -6.78
N GLY A 161 -23.66 25.61 -6.55
CA GLY A 161 -23.70 24.50 -5.59
C GLY A 161 -22.83 23.31 -6.00
N ALA A 162 -22.37 23.27 -7.26
CA ALA A 162 -21.48 22.24 -7.78
C ALA A 162 -20.18 22.08 -6.96
N GLU A 163 -19.59 23.17 -6.47
CA GLU A 163 -18.35 23.12 -5.66
C GLU A 163 -18.55 22.38 -4.33
N TRP A 164 -19.68 22.60 -3.64
CA TRP A 164 -20.02 21.91 -2.40
C TRP A 164 -20.30 20.43 -2.65
N MET A 165 -20.98 20.12 -3.76
CA MET A 165 -21.25 18.74 -4.16
C MET A 165 -19.95 18.01 -4.52
N GLU A 166 -19.02 18.68 -5.19
CA GLU A 166 -17.71 18.13 -5.54
C GLU A 166 -16.86 17.88 -4.28
N LEU A 167 -16.89 18.79 -3.30
CA LEU A 167 -16.22 18.61 -2.00
C LEU A 167 -16.76 17.36 -1.28
N ILE A 168 -18.08 17.16 -1.29
CA ILE A 168 -18.72 16.00 -0.67
C ILE A 168 -18.32 14.71 -1.40
N HIS A 169 -18.35 14.67 -2.73
CA HIS A 169 -17.91 13.49 -3.51
C HIS A 169 -16.43 13.13 -3.30
N ARG A 170 -15.59 14.11 -2.94
CA ARG A 170 -14.17 13.88 -2.64
C ARG A 170 -13.92 13.36 -1.22
N LEU A 171 -14.92 13.29 -0.33
CA LEU A 171 -14.76 12.80 1.04
C LEU A 171 -14.20 11.37 1.13
N PRO A 172 -14.66 10.38 0.33
CA PRO A 172 -14.07 9.03 0.33
C PRO A 172 -12.59 9.04 -0.07
N LEU A 173 -12.19 9.93 -0.98
CA LEU A 173 -10.79 10.11 -1.39
C LEU A 173 -9.92 10.68 -0.25
N VAL A 174 -10.50 11.51 0.63
CA VAL A 174 -9.84 11.95 1.86
C VAL A 174 -9.57 10.76 2.79
N GLY A 175 -10.51 9.81 2.88
CA GLY A 175 -10.31 8.56 3.61
C GLY A 175 -9.13 7.74 3.10
N LEU A 176 -8.99 7.59 1.77
CA LEU A 176 -7.84 6.93 1.15
C LEU A 176 -6.51 7.63 1.51
N ARG A 177 -6.48 8.97 1.43
CA ARG A 177 -5.30 9.76 1.85
C ARG A 177 -5.00 9.58 3.34
N GLY A 178 -6.01 9.46 4.19
CA GLY A 178 -5.86 9.14 5.60
C GLY A 178 -5.20 7.77 5.82
N ILE A 179 -5.57 6.75 5.04
CA ILE A 179 -4.91 5.43 5.07
C ILE A 179 -3.44 5.55 4.64
N LEU A 180 -3.15 6.30 3.58
CA LEU A 180 -1.76 6.52 3.13
C LEU A 180 -0.91 7.22 4.20
N ILE A 181 -1.46 8.23 4.87
CA ILE A 181 -0.81 8.89 6.01
C ILE A 181 -0.60 7.89 7.15
N GLY A 182 -1.60 7.06 7.46
CA GLY A 182 -1.50 6.01 8.48
C GLY A 182 -0.40 5.00 8.18
N VAL A 183 -0.28 4.55 6.93
CA VAL A 183 0.79 3.65 6.47
C VAL A 183 2.15 4.32 6.59
N ALA A 184 2.26 5.58 6.16
CA ALA A 184 3.50 6.35 6.27
C ALA A 184 3.94 6.52 7.74
N LEU A 185 3.00 6.91 8.62
CA LEU A 185 3.25 7.02 10.06
C LEU A 185 3.62 5.67 10.67
N GLY A 186 2.95 4.59 10.28
CA GLY A 186 3.30 3.22 10.70
C GLY A 186 4.74 2.85 10.32
N GLY A 187 5.14 3.16 9.09
CA GLY A 187 6.52 2.98 8.62
C GLY A 187 7.53 3.82 9.41
N LEU A 188 7.21 5.08 9.69
CA LEU A 188 8.04 5.97 10.51
C LEU A 188 8.19 5.43 11.94
N ILE A 189 7.13 4.91 12.54
CA ILE A 189 7.17 4.32 13.89
C ILE A 189 8.07 3.09 13.91
N VAL A 190 7.97 2.21 12.91
CA VAL A 190 8.88 1.05 12.79
C VAL A 190 10.33 1.51 12.64
N GLY A 191 10.59 2.50 11.78
CA GLY A 191 11.93 3.10 11.62
C GLY A 191 12.47 3.69 12.93
N LEU A 192 11.63 4.41 13.67
CA LEU A 192 11.99 4.98 14.98
C LEU A 192 12.25 3.90 16.03
N ARG A 193 11.47 2.82 16.07
CA ARG A 193 11.72 1.70 16.99
C ARG A 193 13.05 1.02 16.71
N VAL A 194 13.41 0.87 15.44
CA VAL A 194 14.73 0.36 15.04
C VAL A 194 15.84 1.33 15.47
N LEU A 195 15.64 2.64 15.27
CA LEU A 195 16.61 3.67 15.69
C LEU A 195 16.81 3.74 17.20
N LEU A 196 15.74 3.57 17.97
CA LEU A 196 15.76 3.53 19.44
C LEU A 196 16.19 2.17 19.99
N LEU A 197 16.60 1.23 19.13
CA LEU A 197 16.98 -0.15 19.48
C LEU A 197 15.89 -0.93 20.24
N MET A 198 14.62 -0.50 20.16
CA MET A 198 13.48 -1.22 20.72
C MET A 198 13.16 -2.48 19.91
N GLU A 199 13.33 -2.40 18.59
CA GLU A 199 13.25 -3.55 17.69
C GLU A 199 14.65 -3.85 17.15
N ARG A 200 15.13 -5.08 17.40
CA ARG A 200 16.45 -5.54 16.97
C ARG A 200 16.31 -6.53 15.80
N PRO A 201 16.25 -6.05 14.54
CA PRO A 201 15.99 -6.91 13.37
C PRO A 201 17.07 -7.97 13.11
N TYR A 202 18.25 -7.83 13.72
CA TYR A 202 19.39 -8.74 13.53
C TYR A 202 19.60 -9.73 14.68
N GLU A 203 18.70 -9.73 15.68
CA GLU A 203 18.68 -10.74 16.73
C GLU A 203 17.66 -11.83 16.37
N ASP A 204 18.12 -12.85 15.65
CA ASP A 204 17.34 -14.09 15.56
C ASP A 204 17.21 -14.70 16.96
N LYS A 205 15.96 -14.96 17.36
CA LYS A 205 15.64 -15.85 18.48
C LYS A 205 16.21 -17.23 18.16
N GLN A 206 17.24 -17.62 18.91
CA GLN A 206 17.56 -19.03 19.11
C GLN A 206 16.52 -19.65 20.04
#